data_AF-A0A831VA73-F1
#
_entry.id   AF-A0A831VA73-F1
#
_cell.length_a   1.000
_cell.length_b   1.000
_cell.length_c   1.000
_cell.angle_alpha   90.00
_cell.angle_beta   90.00
_cell.angle_gamma   90.00
#
_symmetry.space_group_name_H-M   'P 1'
#
loop_
_entity.id
_entity.type
_entity.pdbx_description
1 polymer ?
#
loop_
_entity_poly.entity_id
_entity_poly.type
_entity_poly.pdbx_seq_one_letter_code
_entity_poly.pdbx_strand_id
1 'polypeptide(L)'
;MWYEYRRAGMWVDQYDVFCGVVVNGVRLYQPHCRTAEECIRQILEDYRRELERMREPPQPALVVRADPVEELLKEWPELEAFGVDWLRAWAPHARDRLVEIAGAIRKYPWMAEVLRRRPVANPHPYTVEAYVAVDGSEVCMSLNQLRTYCARGGAVGEARLELEFSRHEAYEGRIREVYRPKGLLAFAAKAKEYIRIL
;
A
#
# COMPACT_ATOMS: atom_id res chain seq x y z
N MET A 1 -7.78 8.43 -15.39
CA MET A 1 -8.53 9.70 -15.27
C MET A 1 -9.99 9.35 -15.05
N TRP A 2 -10.67 9.97 -14.09
CA TRP A 2 -12.11 9.83 -13.90
C TRP A 2 -12.74 11.17 -13.52
N TYR A 3 -14.04 11.29 -13.70
CA TYR A 3 -14.80 12.49 -13.38
C TYR A 3 -15.34 12.40 -11.95
N GLU A 4 -15.17 13.48 -11.17
CA GLU A 4 -15.77 13.59 -9.84
C GLU A 4 -17.16 14.21 -9.97
N TYR A 5 -18.17 13.48 -9.49
CA TYR A 5 -19.54 13.96 -9.36
C TYR A 5 -19.93 13.96 -7.89
N ARG A 6 -20.64 14.99 -7.44
CA ARG A 6 -21.25 15.03 -6.12
C ARG A 6 -22.74 15.18 -6.25
N ARG A 7 -23.46 14.36 -5.48
CA ARG A 7 -24.90 14.50 -5.35
C ARG A 7 -25.20 15.74 -4.53
N ALA A 8 -25.86 16.72 -5.14
CA ALA A 8 -26.27 17.96 -4.51
C ALA A 8 -27.78 18.15 -4.65
N GLY A 9 -28.41 18.67 -3.60
CA GLY A 9 -29.86 18.86 -3.55
C GLY A 9 -30.46 18.43 -2.21
N MET A 10 -31.75 18.69 -2.03
CA MET A 10 -32.49 18.39 -0.79
C MET A 10 -33.74 17.58 -1.11
N TRP A 11 -34.02 16.56 -0.30
CA TRP A 11 -35.19 15.68 -0.44
C TRP A 11 -35.23 14.96 -1.80
N VAL A 12 -36.31 15.12 -2.57
CA VAL A 12 -36.55 14.42 -3.84
C VAL A 12 -35.78 15.02 -5.02
N ASP A 13 -35.28 16.26 -4.90
CA ASP A 13 -34.55 16.95 -5.96
C ASP A 13 -33.03 16.80 -5.74
N GLN A 14 -32.50 15.60 -6.00
CA GLN A 14 -31.07 15.32 -5.95
C GLN A 14 -30.50 15.21 -7.36
N TYR A 15 -29.42 15.95 -7.66
CA TYR A 15 -28.74 15.94 -8.95
C TYR A 15 -27.25 15.65 -8.77
N ASP A 16 -26.66 14.92 -9.71
CA ASP A 16 -25.22 14.68 -9.74
C ASP A 16 -24.52 15.87 -10.41
N VAL A 17 -23.86 16.69 -9.61
CA VAL A 17 -23.12 17.87 -10.05
C VAL A 17 -21.70 17.47 -10.38
N PHE A 18 -21.27 17.78 -11.59
CA PHE A 18 -19.88 17.62 -12.00
C PHE A 18 -18.99 18.58 -11.21
N CYS A 19 -18.06 18.04 -10.44
CA CYS A 19 -17.15 18.83 -9.59
C CYS A 19 -15.77 19.03 -10.22
N GLY A 20 -15.34 18.13 -11.10
CA GLY A 20 -14.03 18.24 -11.74
C GLY A 20 -13.46 16.91 -12.23
N VAL A 21 -12.19 16.96 -12.62
CA VAL A 21 -11.49 15.82 -13.22
C VAL A 21 -10.39 15.35 -12.29
N VAL A 22 -10.27 14.04 -12.11
CA VAL A 22 -9.20 13.43 -11.31
C VAL A 22 -8.22 12.73 -12.24
N VAL A 23 -6.96 13.17 -12.20
CA VAL A 23 -5.85 12.63 -13.00
C VAL A 23 -4.82 12.03 -12.05
N ASN A 24 -4.56 10.72 -12.15
CA ASN A 24 -3.60 10.00 -11.29
C ASN A 24 -3.79 10.29 -9.78
N GLY A 25 -5.04 10.40 -9.31
CA GLY A 25 -5.36 10.70 -7.91
C GLY A 25 -5.37 12.20 -7.53
N VAL A 26 -4.92 13.09 -8.42
CA VAL A 26 -4.94 14.54 -8.21
C VAL A 26 -6.28 15.11 -8.66
N ARG A 27 -6.99 15.76 -7.74
CA ARG A 27 -8.29 16.37 -8.02
C ARG A 27 -8.10 17.76 -8.60
N LEU A 28 -8.61 17.96 -9.81
CA LEU A 28 -8.62 19.25 -10.49
C LEU A 28 -10.03 19.83 -10.45
N TYR A 29 -10.12 21.15 -10.34
CA TYR A 29 -11.39 21.85 -10.48
C TYR A 29 -11.99 21.65 -11.87
N GLN A 30 -13.29 21.91 -11.99
CA GLN A 30 -13.98 21.91 -13.27
C GLN A 30 -13.24 22.86 -14.25
N PRO A 31 -12.75 22.34 -15.40
CA PRO A 31 -12.10 23.18 -16.38
C PRO A 31 -13.12 24.14 -17.00
N HIS A 32 -12.76 25.42 -17.08
CA HIS A 32 -13.58 26.48 -17.64
C HIS A 32 -13.21 26.71 -19.11
N CYS A 33 -13.49 25.72 -19.94
CA CYS A 33 -13.13 25.64 -21.35
C CYS A 33 -14.39 25.52 -22.24
N ARG A 34 -14.29 25.92 -23.52
CA ARG A 34 -15.42 25.83 -24.47
C ARG A 34 -15.21 24.77 -25.54
N THR A 35 -13.95 24.40 -25.80
CA THR A 35 -13.58 23.36 -26.77
C THR A 35 -12.75 22.26 -26.09
N ALA A 36 -12.75 21.07 -26.68
CA ALA A 36 -12.00 19.94 -26.12
C ALA A 36 -10.49 20.22 -26.03
N GLU A 37 -9.91 20.90 -27.02
CA GLU A 37 -8.48 21.24 -27.03
C GLU A 37 -8.11 22.25 -25.93
N GLU A 38 -8.97 23.24 -25.68
CA GLU A 38 -8.80 24.16 -24.55
C GLU A 38 -8.90 23.42 -23.21
N CYS A 39 -9.86 22.50 -23.07
CA CYS A 39 -10.00 21.71 -21.86
C CYS A 39 -8.75 20.88 -21.57
N ILE A 40 -8.19 20.24 -22.59
CA ILE A 40 -6.97 19.42 -22.44
C ILE A 40 -5.79 20.29 -21.99
N ARG A 41 -5.59 21.47 -22.60
CA ARG A 41 -4.53 22.39 -22.18
C ARG A 41 -4.69 22.84 -20.73
N GLN A 42 -5.90 23.27 -20.36
CA GLN A 42 -6.19 23.73 -19.00
C GLN A 42 -5.97 22.62 -17.97
N ILE A 43 -6.45 21.40 -18.24
CA ILE A 43 -6.26 20.24 -17.37
C ILE A 43 -4.77 19.93 -17.17
N LEU A 44 -3.96 19.99 -18.23
CA LEU A 44 -2.52 19.70 -18.13
C LEU A 44 -1.75 20.77 -17.35
N GLU A 45 -2.11 22.04 -17.51
CA GLU A 45 -1.51 23.15 -16.75
C GLU A 45 -1.88 23.07 -15.26
N ASP A 46 -3.15 22.83 -14.95
CA ASP A 46 -3.64 22.71 -13.58
C ASP A 46 -3.05 21.48 -12.90
N TYR A 47 -2.94 20.35 -13.61
CA TYR A 47 -2.27 19.16 -13.10
C TYR A 47 -0.81 19.41 -12.75
N ARG A 48 -0.06 20.10 -13.60
CA ARG A 48 1.34 20.45 -13.32
C ARG A 48 1.45 21.34 -12.08
N ARG A 49 0.57 22.34 -11.95
CA ARG A 49 0.55 23.25 -10.80
C ARG A 49 0.22 22.54 -9.49
N GLU A 50 -0.74 21.62 -9.51
CA GLU A 50 -1.08 20.82 -8.33
C GLU A 50 0.06 19.85 -7.95
N LEU A 51 0.76 19.27 -8.93
CA LEU A 51 1.98 18.49 -8.68
C LEU A 51 3.10 19.32 -8.04
N GLU A 52 3.29 20.56 -8.49
CA GLU A 52 4.27 21.48 -7.88
C GLU A 52 3.87 21.88 -6.45
N ARG A 53 2.57 22.09 -6.17
CA ARG A 53 2.07 22.35 -4.82
C ARG A 53 2.25 21.16 -3.88
N MET A 54 2.02 19.94 -4.36
CA MET A 54 2.21 18.72 -3.55
C MET A 54 3.67 18.31 -3.40
N ARG A 55 4.60 18.93 -4.14
CA ARG A 55 6.04 18.73 -3.96
C ARG A 55 6.51 19.21 -2.58
N GLU A 56 5.80 20.20 -2.01
CA GLU A 56 5.97 20.63 -0.63
C GLU A 56 4.75 20.17 0.20
N PRO A 57 4.97 19.54 1.38
CA PRO A 57 3.86 19.09 2.20
C PRO A 57 3.03 20.30 2.68
N PRO A 58 1.69 20.31 2.52
CA PRO A 58 0.87 21.40 3.02
C PRO A 58 1.02 21.50 4.54
N GLN A 59 1.19 22.71 5.06
CA GLN A 59 1.17 22.93 6.51
C GLN A 59 -0.19 22.48 7.05
N PRO A 60 -0.22 21.59 8.06
CA PRO A 60 -1.47 21.03 8.54
C PRO A 60 -2.36 22.13 9.10
N ALA A 61 -3.60 22.20 8.61
CA ALA A 61 -4.64 23.00 9.22
C ALA A 61 -4.86 22.48 10.66
N LEU A 62 -4.68 23.37 11.65
CA LEU A 62 -4.89 23.10 13.07
C LEU A 62 -6.35 22.69 13.33
N VAL A 63 -6.66 21.41 13.18
CA VAL A 63 -7.82 20.75 13.77
C VAL A 63 -7.25 19.63 14.64
N VAL A 64 -7.16 19.88 15.95
CA VAL A 64 -6.81 18.85 16.94
C VAL A 64 -8.00 17.90 17.07
N ARG A 65 -8.09 16.95 16.13
CA ARG A 65 -8.68 15.63 16.36
C ARG A 65 -7.49 14.72 16.73
N ALA A 66 -7.72 13.66 17.51
CA ALA A 66 -6.67 12.75 17.98
C ALA A 66 -5.63 12.46 16.89
N ASP A 67 -4.36 12.33 17.26
CA ASP A 67 -3.29 12.04 16.29
C ASP A 67 -3.75 10.80 15.49
N PRO A 68 -3.94 10.90 14.15
CA PRO A 68 -4.43 9.77 13.35
C PRO A 68 -3.54 8.53 13.50
N VAL A 69 -2.29 8.71 13.92
CA VAL A 69 -1.38 7.62 14.28
C VAL A 69 -1.75 6.96 15.61
N GLU A 70 -2.19 7.71 16.62
CA GLU A 70 -2.67 7.16 17.89
C GLU A 70 -3.92 6.29 17.70
N GLU A 71 -4.89 6.75 16.90
CA GLU A 71 -6.07 5.95 16.57
C GLU A 71 -5.69 4.67 15.81
N LEU A 72 -4.78 4.78 14.83
CA LEU A 72 -4.30 3.64 14.06
C LEU A 72 -3.59 2.61 14.95
N LEU A 73 -2.73 3.06 15.87
CA LEU A 73 -2.00 2.19 16.79
C LEU A 73 -2.90 1.56 17.86
N LYS A 74 -4.01 2.22 18.22
CA LYS A 74 -5.02 1.62 19.11
C LYS A 74 -5.69 0.40 18.48
N GLU A 75 -5.95 0.45 17.17
CA GLU A 75 -6.52 -0.67 16.42
C GLU A 75 -5.46 -1.70 15.98
N TRP A 76 -4.25 -1.24 15.65
CA TRP A 76 -3.16 -2.01 15.04
C TRP A 76 -1.83 -1.75 15.75
N PRO A 77 -1.67 -2.20 17.01
CA PRO A 77 -0.45 -1.96 17.79
C PRO A 77 0.80 -2.62 17.20
N GLU A 78 0.63 -3.59 16.28
CA GLU A 78 1.73 -4.30 15.64
C GLU A 78 2.53 -3.40 14.69
N LEU A 79 1.89 -2.36 14.16
CA LEU A 79 2.51 -1.36 13.29
C LEU A 79 3.56 -0.52 14.01
N GLU A 80 3.53 -0.47 15.35
CA GLU A 80 4.56 0.21 16.15
C GLU A 80 5.96 -0.35 15.86
N ALA A 81 6.06 -1.61 15.40
CA ALA A 81 7.33 -2.22 15.01
C ALA A 81 8.08 -1.49 13.88
N PHE A 82 7.39 -0.68 13.08
CA PHE A 82 8.01 0.19 12.07
C PHE A 82 8.49 1.54 12.63
N GLY A 83 8.03 1.91 13.83
CA GLY A 83 8.30 3.20 14.46
C GLY A 83 7.21 4.24 14.19
N VAL A 84 6.97 5.11 15.17
CA VAL A 84 5.90 6.14 15.11
C VAL A 84 6.15 7.15 13.99
N ASP A 85 7.39 7.54 13.74
CA ASP A 85 7.72 8.50 12.67
C ASP A 85 7.44 7.93 11.28
N TRP A 86 7.62 6.62 11.11
CA TRP A 86 7.23 5.91 9.89
C TRP A 86 5.71 5.98 9.69
N LEU A 87 4.94 5.76 10.75
CA LEU A 87 3.48 5.84 10.69
C LEU A 87 3.00 7.25 10.43
N ARG A 88 3.61 8.28 11.02
CA ARG A 88 3.28 9.68 10.71
C ARG A 88 3.52 10.01 9.24
N ALA A 89 4.60 9.48 8.68
CA ALA A 89 4.92 9.68 7.27
C ALA A 89 3.92 8.98 6.33
N TRP A 90 3.43 7.78 6.67
CA TRP A 90 2.67 6.95 5.74
C TRP A 90 1.17 6.81 6.02
N ALA A 91 0.72 6.95 7.27
CA ALA A 91 -0.70 6.81 7.63
C ALA A 91 -1.63 7.76 6.85
N PRO A 92 -1.27 9.02 6.55
CA PRO A 92 -2.10 9.90 5.74
C PRO A 92 -2.24 9.47 4.27
N HIS A 93 -1.29 8.67 3.75
CA HIS A 93 -1.17 8.38 2.32
C HIS A 93 -1.46 6.93 1.95
N ALA A 94 -1.28 5.98 2.88
CA ALA A 94 -1.28 4.54 2.60
C ALA A 94 -2.04 3.72 3.65
N ARG A 95 -3.04 4.31 4.33
CA ARG A 95 -3.77 3.68 5.45
C ARG A 95 -4.21 2.24 5.17
N ASP A 96 -4.85 1.99 4.03
CA ASP A 96 -5.34 0.65 3.67
C ASP A 96 -4.19 -0.35 3.56
N ARG A 97 -3.06 0.07 2.96
CA ARG A 97 -1.86 -0.77 2.87
C ARG A 97 -1.26 -1.06 4.25
N LEU A 98 -1.27 -0.08 5.15
CA LEU A 98 -0.81 -0.28 6.53
C LEU A 98 -1.68 -1.31 7.25
N VAL A 99 -3.00 -1.27 7.06
CA VAL A 99 -3.93 -2.24 7.64
C VAL A 99 -3.67 -3.66 7.10
N GLU A 100 -3.38 -3.82 5.81
CA GLU A 100 -2.99 -5.13 5.25
C GLU A 100 -1.71 -5.67 5.90
N ILE A 101 -0.68 -4.82 6.02
CA ILE A 101 0.59 -5.17 6.67
C ILE A 101 0.33 -5.57 8.13
N ALA A 102 -0.46 -4.79 8.86
CA ALA A 102 -0.83 -5.07 10.24
C ALA A 102 -1.55 -6.42 10.36
N GLY A 103 -2.47 -6.72 9.45
CA GLY A 103 -3.14 -8.02 9.36
C GLY A 103 -2.17 -9.19 9.19
N ALA A 104 -1.17 -9.05 8.32
CA ALA A 104 -0.14 -10.07 8.15
C ALA A 104 0.73 -10.23 9.40
N ILE A 105 1.14 -9.14 10.06
CA ILE A 105 1.92 -9.18 11.29
C ILE A 105 1.12 -9.80 12.43
N ARG A 106 -0.17 -9.47 12.57
CA ARG A 106 -1.06 -10.08 13.57
C ARG A 106 -1.19 -11.58 13.37
N LYS A 107 -1.27 -12.05 12.12
CA LYS A 107 -1.27 -13.48 11.76
C LYS A 107 0.10 -14.13 11.99
N TYR A 108 1.18 -13.39 11.78
CA TYR A 108 2.57 -13.87 11.88
C TYR A 108 3.42 -12.94 12.78
N PRO A 109 3.27 -13.00 14.13
CA PRO A 109 3.86 -12.03 15.05
C PRO A 109 5.39 -11.91 14.97
N TRP A 110 6.08 -12.94 14.48
CA TRP A 110 7.53 -12.92 14.27
C TRP A 110 7.99 -11.80 13.31
N MET A 111 7.11 -11.35 12.41
CA MET A 111 7.40 -10.24 11.50
C MET A 111 7.69 -8.94 12.26
N ALA A 112 6.94 -8.66 13.34
CA ALA A 112 7.21 -7.50 14.21
C ALA A 112 8.56 -7.64 14.93
N GLU A 113 8.90 -8.84 15.40
CA GLU A 113 10.19 -9.10 16.05
C GLU A 113 11.38 -8.86 15.12
N VAL A 114 11.26 -9.21 13.84
CA VAL A 114 12.27 -8.93 12.82
C VAL A 114 12.47 -7.42 12.63
N LEU A 115 11.38 -6.67 12.51
CA LEU A 115 11.42 -5.21 12.36
C LEU A 115 12.08 -4.52 13.56
N ARG A 116 11.74 -4.95 14.78
CA ARG A 116 12.34 -4.42 16.02
C ARG A 116 13.84 -4.71 16.12
N ARG A 117 14.26 -5.92 15.78
CA ARG A 117 15.67 -6.34 15.90
C ARG A 117 16.55 -5.82 14.78
N ARG A 118 15.98 -5.68 13.58
CA ARG A 118 16.71 -5.31 12.36
C ARG A 118 15.96 -4.23 11.59
N PRO A 119 15.89 -3.00 12.13
CA PRO A 119 15.17 -1.91 11.50
C PRO A 119 15.73 -1.66 10.10
N VAL A 120 14.81 -1.49 9.14
CA VAL A 120 15.11 -1.00 7.79
C VAL A 120 14.83 0.49 7.80
N ALA A 121 15.70 1.28 7.21
CA ALA A 121 15.48 2.72 7.09
C ALA A 121 14.23 2.96 6.22
N ASN A 122 13.15 3.41 6.87
CA ASN A 122 11.89 3.89 6.29
C ASN A 122 11.46 3.16 4.99
N PRO A 123 11.07 1.86 5.05
CA PRO A 123 10.60 1.16 3.86
C PRO A 123 9.30 1.78 3.34
N HIS A 124 9.14 1.88 2.02
CA HIS A 124 7.85 2.32 1.47
C HIS A 124 6.79 1.22 1.75
N PRO A 125 5.56 1.55 2.19
CA PRO A 125 4.52 0.53 2.47
C PRO A 125 4.25 -0.47 1.34
N TYR A 126 4.39 -0.08 0.07
CA TYR A 126 4.17 -0.96 -1.08
C TYR A 126 5.39 -1.83 -1.44
N THR A 127 6.56 -1.57 -0.87
CA THR A 127 7.72 -2.48 -0.98
C THR A 127 7.70 -3.56 0.08
N VAL A 128 6.84 -3.43 1.09
CA VAL A 128 6.58 -4.48 2.07
C VAL A 128 5.69 -5.53 1.42
N GLU A 129 6.20 -6.75 1.31
CA GLU A 129 5.50 -7.89 0.75
C GLU A 129 5.53 -9.04 1.76
N ALA A 130 4.49 -9.85 1.79
CA ALA A 130 4.49 -11.09 2.54
C ALA A 130 3.99 -12.24 1.66
N TYR A 131 4.63 -13.38 1.86
CA TYR A 131 4.48 -14.56 1.05
C TYR A 131 4.23 -15.78 1.94
N VAL A 132 3.33 -16.65 1.53
CA VAL A 132 3.08 -17.94 2.19
C VAL A 132 3.32 -19.04 1.18
N ALA A 133 4.16 -20.02 1.51
CA ALA A 133 4.34 -21.18 0.67
C ALA A 133 3.00 -21.91 0.50
N VAL A 134 2.70 -22.40 -0.70
CA VAL A 134 1.43 -23.10 -1.00
C VAL A 134 1.20 -24.29 -0.06
N ASP A 135 2.27 -24.96 0.38
CA ASP A 135 2.24 -26.07 1.33
C ASP A 135 2.13 -25.62 2.81
N GLY A 136 2.09 -24.31 3.08
CA GLY A 136 2.01 -23.72 4.43
C GLY A 136 3.27 -23.88 5.27
N SER A 137 4.35 -24.46 4.74
CA SER A 137 5.55 -24.82 5.50
C SER A 137 6.50 -23.65 5.77
N GLU A 138 6.28 -22.54 5.07
CA GLU A 138 7.15 -21.37 5.11
C GLU A 138 6.35 -20.09 4.89
N VAL A 139 6.69 -19.07 5.67
CA VAL A 139 6.11 -17.73 5.53
C VAL A 139 7.24 -16.73 5.49
N CYS A 140 7.20 -15.80 4.54
CA CYS A 140 8.25 -14.83 4.33
C CYS A 140 7.72 -13.39 4.33
N MET A 141 8.56 -12.48 4.76
CA MET A 141 8.35 -11.04 4.72
C MET A 141 9.53 -10.39 3.99
N SER A 142 9.23 -9.68 2.91
CA SER A 142 10.18 -8.85 2.17
C SER A 142 9.92 -7.39 2.54
N LEU A 143 10.97 -6.68 2.94
CA LEU A 143 10.91 -5.24 3.25
C LEU A 143 11.42 -4.39 2.07
N ASN A 144 12.29 -4.99 1.26
CA ASN A 144 12.80 -4.51 0.00
C ASN A 144 13.48 -5.68 -0.75
N GLN A 145 14.01 -5.43 -1.94
CA GLN A 145 14.66 -6.45 -2.79
C GLN A 145 15.82 -7.22 -2.11
N LEU A 146 16.46 -6.65 -1.10
CA LEU A 146 17.65 -7.24 -0.44
C LEU A 146 17.37 -7.77 0.97
N ARG A 147 16.23 -7.41 1.57
CA ARG A 147 15.90 -7.75 2.96
C ARG A 147 14.63 -8.55 3.01
N THR A 148 14.80 -9.86 2.94
CA THR A 148 13.72 -10.83 3.07
C THR A 148 14.03 -11.79 4.20
N TYR A 149 13.00 -12.08 4.99
CA TYR A 149 13.08 -12.97 6.15
C TYR A 149 12.01 -14.04 6.01
N CYS A 150 12.36 -15.28 6.33
CA CYS A 150 11.44 -16.40 6.27
C CYS A 150 11.41 -17.16 7.60
N ALA A 151 10.22 -17.59 7.99
CA ALA A 151 9.98 -18.49 9.10
C ALA A 151 9.75 -19.91 8.58
N ARG A 152 10.53 -20.87 9.07
CA ARG A 152 10.41 -22.30 8.76
C ARG A 152 10.41 -23.09 10.06
N GLY A 153 9.31 -23.78 10.37
CA GLY A 153 9.21 -24.61 11.59
C GLY A 153 9.57 -23.86 12.89
N GLY A 154 9.20 -22.57 12.99
CA GLY A 154 9.47 -21.72 14.15
C GLY A 154 10.83 -21.01 14.16
N ALA A 155 11.77 -21.38 13.28
CA ALA A 155 13.02 -20.65 13.11
C ALA A 155 12.86 -19.51 12.10
N VAL A 156 13.33 -18.31 12.45
CA VAL A 156 13.28 -17.11 11.60
C VAL A 156 14.69 -16.73 11.18
N GLY A 157 14.89 -16.54 9.88
CA GLY A 157 16.18 -16.16 9.32
C GLY A 157 16.06 -15.33 8.05
N GLU A 158 17.16 -14.68 7.69
CA GLU A 158 17.27 -13.96 6.42
C GLU A 158 17.33 -14.97 5.27
N ALA A 159 16.61 -14.69 4.20
CA ALA A 159 16.47 -15.57 3.06
C ALA A 159 16.52 -14.77 1.77
N ARG A 160 17.14 -15.33 0.73
CA ARG A 160 17.10 -14.76 -0.62
C ARG A 160 15.93 -15.40 -1.38
N LEU A 161 14.87 -14.64 -1.58
CA LEU A 161 13.74 -15.02 -2.42
C LEU A 161 13.83 -14.30 -3.75
N GLU A 162 14.17 -15.06 -4.79
CA GLU A 162 14.02 -14.60 -6.16
C GLU A 162 12.80 -15.27 -6.76
N LEU A 163 11.73 -14.50 -6.88
CA LEU A 163 10.42 -14.96 -7.32
C LEU A 163 10.08 -14.38 -8.70
N GLU A 164 9.30 -15.13 -9.48
CA GLU A 164 8.63 -14.67 -10.68
C GLU A 164 7.16 -15.05 -10.64
N PHE A 165 6.32 -14.18 -11.20
CA PHE A 165 4.88 -14.41 -11.27
C PHE A 165 4.58 -15.70 -12.05
N SER A 166 3.65 -16.51 -11.53
CA SER A 166 3.20 -17.75 -12.17
C SER A 166 1.75 -17.64 -12.63
N ARG A 167 0.82 -17.38 -11.70
CA ARG A 167 -0.64 -17.39 -11.96
C ARG A 167 -1.41 -16.65 -10.87
N HIS A 168 -2.72 -16.53 -11.07
CA HIS A 168 -3.65 -16.10 -10.03
C HIS A 168 -4.41 -17.32 -9.49
N GLU A 169 -4.59 -17.40 -8.18
CA GLU A 169 -5.29 -18.51 -7.52
C GLU A 169 -6.14 -17.99 -6.35
N ALA A 170 -7.24 -18.66 -6.04
CA ALA A 170 -8.11 -18.27 -4.93
C ALA A 170 -7.46 -18.68 -3.60
N TYR A 171 -7.18 -17.72 -2.73
CA TYR A 171 -6.62 -17.94 -1.39
C TYR A 171 -7.33 -17.05 -0.37
N GLU A 172 -7.81 -17.64 0.71
CA GLU A 172 -8.57 -16.95 1.78
C GLU A 172 -9.73 -16.09 1.24
N GLY A 173 -10.44 -16.60 0.23
CA GLY A 173 -11.60 -15.92 -0.36
C GLY A 173 -11.27 -14.73 -1.27
N ARG A 174 -10.00 -14.49 -1.59
CA ARG A 174 -9.56 -13.47 -2.55
C ARG A 174 -8.73 -14.10 -3.68
N ILE A 175 -8.72 -13.48 -4.85
CA ILE A 175 -7.79 -13.85 -5.92
C ILE A 175 -6.41 -13.30 -5.52
N ARG A 176 -5.41 -14.17 -5.39
CA ARG A 176 -4.04 -13.82 -5.02
C ARG A 176 -3.07 -14.25 -6.10
N GLU A 177 -1.97 -13.51 -6.21
CA GLU A 177 -0.87 -13.85 -7.10
C GLU A 177 -0.04 -14.99 -6.50
N VAL A 178 0.24 -15.99 -7.32
CA VAL A 178 1.14 -17.11 -7.04
C VAL A 178 2.44 -16.87 -7.78
N TYR A 179 3.54 -17.03 -7.06
CA TYR A 179 4.90 -16.83 -7.51
C TYR A 179 5.67 -18.14 -7.40
N ARG A 180 6.61 -18.36 -8.32
CA ARG A 180 7.55 -19.48 -8.27
C ARG A 180 8.99 -18.98 -8.21
N PRO A 181 9.94 -19.76 -7.64
CA PRO A 181 11.33 -19.37 -7.60
C PRO A 181 11.91 -19.28 -9.01
N LYS A 182 12.79 -18.31 -9.25
CA LYS A 182 13.50 -18.13 -10.53
C LYS A 182 14.99 -18.42 -10.40
N GLY A 183 15.67 -18.50 -11.56
CA GLY A 183 17.10 -18.75 -11.63
C GLY A 183 17.50 -20.09 -11.01
N LEU A 184 18.63 -20.12 -10.29
CA LEU A 184 19.13 -21.35 -9.65
C LEU A 184 18.17 -21.88 -8.56
N LEU A 185 17.39 -21.00 -7.92
CA LEU A 185 16.43 -21.40 -6.89
C LEU A 185 15.26 -22.21 -7.45
N ALA A 186 14.95 -22.07 -8.74
CA ALA A 186 13.92 -22.85 -9.41
C ALA A 186 14.24 -24.36 -9.45
N PHE A 187 15.52 -24.72 -9.44
CA PHE A 187 16.00 -26.10 -9.52
C PHE A 187 16.35 -26.71 -8.15
N ALA A 188 16.14 -25.96 -7.07
CA ALA A 188 16.37 -26.47 -5.73
C ALA A 188 15.39 -27.61 -5.43
N ALA A 189 15.86 -28.71 -4.83
CA ALA A 189 15.00 -29.84 -4.44
C ALA A 189 13.86 -29.46 -3.48
N LYS A 190 13.94 -28.28 -2.85
CA LYS A 190 12.94 -27.68 -1.96
C LYS A 190 12.31 -26.41 -2.54
N ALA A 191 12.31 -26.25 -3.87
CA ALA A 191 11.63 -25.14 -4.51
C ALA A 191 10.11 -25.23 -4.25
N LYS A 192 9.52 -24.11 -3.84
CA LYS A 192 8.09 -24.01 -3.48
C LYS A 192 7.48 -22.84 -4.20
N GLU A 193 6.20 -22.95 -4.52
CA GLU A 193 5.40 -21.81 -4.93
C GLU A 193 4.92 -21.02 -3.71
N TYR A 194 4.75 -19.72 -3.89
CA TYR A 194 4.42 -18.77 -2.84
C TYR A 194 3.23 -17.91 -3.25
N ILE A 195 2.29 -17.72 -2.34
CA ILE A 195 1.13 -16.85 -2.51
C ILE A 195 1.44 -15.50 -1.87
N ARG A 196 1.25 -14.40 -2.61
CA ARG A 196 1.34 -13.03 -2.07
C ARG A 196 0.09 -12.73 -1.25
N ILE A 197 0.26 -12.41 0.04
CA ILE A 197 -0.87 -12.22 0.96
C ILE A 197 -1.19 -10.75 1.29
N LEU A 198 -0.30 -9.83 0.91
CA LEU A 198 -0.53 -8.39 1.00
C LEU A 198 -1.06 -7.86 -0.32
#